data_AF-A0A2E0RPN3-F1
#
_entry.id   AF-A0A2E0RPN3-F1
#
_cell.length_a   1.000
_cell.length_b   1.000
_cell.length_c   1.000
_cell.angle_alpha   90.00
_cell.angle_beta   90.00
_cell.angle_gamma   90.00
#
_symmetry.space_group_name_H-M   'P 1'
#
loop_
_entity.id
_entity.type
_entity.pdbx_description
1 polymer ?
#
loop_
_entity_poly.entity_id
_entity_poly.type
_entity_poly.pdbx_seq_one_letter_code
_entity_poly.pdbx_strand_id
1 'polypeptide(L)'
;MTRSRRLGPFARLGIGGLLASVGLTGVLAACGDDDRPSDAAWSAIWDGERALVPTEAEFVVGGRELCDQLVGLYRERFDDLTPTPSEGLDDAVAAWSDQAEQIAFDCPDDPDVVATEYEALRRLEAEVDAGSGAGG
;
A
#
# COMPACT_ATOMS: atom_id res chain seq x y z
N MET A 1 -5.46 52.21 -34.66
CA MET A 1 -5.47 53.45 -33.86
C MET A 1 -6.76 53.50 -33.06
N THR A 2 -6.67 54.08 -31.86
CA THR A 2 -7.76 54.55 -30.99
C THR A 2 -8.40 53.58 -29.98
N ARG A 3 -7.87 53.69 -28.76
CA ARG A 3 -8.41 53.39 -27.42
C ARG A 3 -9.93 53.49 -27.28
N SER A 4 -10.49 52.62 -26.45
CA SER A 4 -11.41 53.04 -25.38
C SER A 4 -11.43 52.06 -24.22
N ARG A 5 -10.82 52.51 -23.11
CA ARG A 5 -11.00 51.97 -21.75
C ARG A 5 -12.32 52.51 -21.20
N ARG A 6 -13.12 51.67 -20.53
CA ARG A 6 -13.97 52.09 -19.41
C ARG A 6 -13.91 51.04 -18.31
N LEU A 7 -13.10 51.34 -17.30
CA LEU A 7 -13.24 50.82 -15.95
C LEU A 7 -14.38 51.56 -15.24
N GLY A 8 -15.10 50.83 -14.40
CA GLY A 8 -15.79 51.37 -13.23
C GLY A 8 -17.01 50.51 -12.83
N PRO A 9 -17.47 50.53 -11.57
CA PRO A 9 -16.78 50.87 -10.33
C PRO A 9 -16.86 49.74 -9.26
N PHE A 10 -15.86 49.74 -8.40
CA PHE A 10 -15.87 49.06 -7.11
C PHE A 10 -17.04 49.55 -6.23
N ALA A 11 -17.88 48.62 -5.78
CA ALA A 11 -18.69 48.74 -4.57
C ALA A 11 -18.35 47.50 -3.72
N ARG A 12 -17.31 47.54 -2.89
CA ARG A 12 -17.28 48.03 -1.49
C ARG A 12 -18.38 47.44 -0.60
N LEU A 13 -17.89 46.68 0.37
CA LEU A 13 -18.39 46.46 1.73
C LEU A 13 -19.70 45.69 1.90
N GLY A 14 -19.55 44.39 2.17
CA GLY A 14 -20.37 43.67 3.14
C GLY A 14 -19.47 43.07 4.21
N ILE A 15 -19.12 43.88 5.22
CA ILE A 15 -18.61 43.40 6.51
C ILE A 15 -19.84 43.01 7.33
N GLY A 16 -19.92 41.74 7.73
CA GLY A 16 -21.00 41.18 8.52
C GLY A 16 -20.96 39.67 8.31
N GLY A 17 -20.16 38.91 9.04
CA GLY A 17 -20.25 38.82 10.49
C GLY A 17 -21.15 37.64 10.81
N LEU A 18 -20.61 36.42 10.73
CA LEU A 18 -21.01 35.34 11.61
C LEU A 18 -19.89 34.29 11.62
N LEU A 19 -19.05 34.42 12.65
CA LEU A 19 -18.29 33.32 13.22
C LEU A 19 -19.29 32.23 13.61
N ALA A 20 -19.51 31.26 12.73
CA ALA A 20 -20.08 29.97 13.12
C ALA A 20 -18.89 29.04 13.37
N SER A 21 -18.31 29.21 14.56
CA SER A 21 -17.43 28.23 15.18
C SER A 21 -18.22 26.95 15.41
N VAL A 22 -18.35 26.12 14.37
CA VAL A 22 -18.93 24.78 14.52
C VAL A 22 -17.84 23.90 15.14
N GLY A 23 -17.93 23.83 16.47
CA GLY A 23 -17.70 22.62 17.25
C GLY A 23 -16.54 21.75 16.82
N LEU A 24 -15.34 22.17 17.22
CA LEU A 24 -14.23 21.26 17.51
C LEU A 24 -14.67 20.37 18.70
N THR A 25 -15.54 19.41 18.41
CA THR A 25 -16.01 18.44 19.40
C THR A 25 -14.88 17.44 19.55
N GLY A 26 -14.17 17.52 20.68
CA GLY A 26 -13.10 16.60 21.01
C GLY A 26 -13.62 15.17 20.99
N VAL A 27 -13.06 14.36 20.10
CA VAL A 27 -13.00 12.91 20.24
C VAL A 27 -11.58 12.62 20.70
N LEU A 28 -11.35 12.77 22.00
CA LEU A 28 -10.24 12.12 22.68
C LEU A 28 -10.86 10.94 23.44
N ALA A 29 -10.31 9.74 23.21
CA ALA A 29 -10.65 8.44 23.77
C ALA A 29 -11.61 7.54 22.96
N ALA A 30 -11.09 7.05 21.83
CA ALA A 30 -10.99 5.60 21.54
C ALA A 30 -9.93 5.38 20.44
N CYS A 31 -8.65 5.35 20.80
CA CYS A 31 -7.63 4.70 19.96
C CYS A 31 -7.74 3.19 20.26
N GLY A 32 -8.83 2.58 19.81
CA GLY A 32 -9.09 1.15 19.97
C GLY A 32 -9.37 0.58 18.59
N ASP A 33 -8.49 -0.31 18.15
CA ASP A 33 -8.67 -1.50 17.31
C ASP A 33 -9.57 -1.49 16.04
N ASP A 34 -10.26 -0.41 15.68
CA ASP A 34 -11.33 -0.40 14.65
C ASP A 34 -10.95 0.29 13.32
N ASP A 35 -9.67 0.55 13.06
CA ASP A 35 -9.18 1.09 11.77
C ASP A 35 -8.65 -0.01 10.81
N ARG A 36 -8.76 -1.29 11.19
CA ARG A 36 -8.35 -2.41 10.33
C ARG A 36 -9.37 -2.64 9.20
N PRO A 37 -8.92 -2.95 7.98
CA PRO A 37 -9.83 -3.25 6.87
C PRO A 37 -10.61 -4.54 7.13
N SER A 38 -11.76 -4.68 6.49
CA SER A 38 -12.45 -5.98 6.45
C SER A 38 -11.63 -6.99 5.63
N ASP A 39 -11.78 -8.28 5.93
CA ASP A 39 -11.11 -9.36 5.20
C ASP A 39 -11.30 -9.22 3.69
N ALA A 40 -12.53 -8.98 3.24
CA ALA A 40 -12.82 -8.84 1.81
C ALA A 40 -12.16 -7.63 1.14
N ALA A 41 -12.05 -6.49 1.85
CA ALA A 41 -11.40 -5.31 1.31
C ALA A 41 -9.88 -5.52 1.22
N TRP A 42 -9.30 -6.14 2.25
CA TRP A 42 -7.87 -6.43 2.29
C TRP A 42 -7.45 -7.56 1.35
N SER A 43 -8.23 -8.65 1.24
CA SER A 43 -7.94 -9.74 0.32
C SER A 43 -7.83 -9.26 -1.13
N ALA A 44 -8.59 -8.25 -1.52
CA ALA A 44 -8.46 -7.64 -2.85
C ALA A 44 -7.12 -6.92 -3.05
N ILE A 45 -6.60 -6.27 -1.99
CA ILE A 45 -5.27 -5.65 -2.00
C ILE A 45 -4.19 -6.73 -2.01
N TRP A 46 -4.30 -7.71 -1.11
CA TRP A 46 -3.42 -8.88 -1.06
C TRP A 46 -3.29 -9.58 -2.42
N ASP A 47 -4.42 -9.87 -3.07
CA ASP A 47 -4.45 -10.46 -4.40
C ASP A 47 -3.80 -9.58 -5.47
N GLY A 48 -3.97 -8.26 -5.36
CA GLY A 48 -3.34 -7.30 -6.26
C GLY A 48 -1.83 -7.25 -6.10
N GLU A 49 -1.33 -7.11 -4.87
CA GLU A 49 0.10 -6.99 -4.59
C GLU A 49 0.85 -8.30 -4.83
N ARG A 50 0.29 -9.44 -4.41
CA ARG A 50 0.93 -10.74 -4.65
C ARG A 50 1.07 -11.05 -6.14
N ALA A 51 0.15 -10.57 -6.97
CA ALA A 51 0.22 -10.73 -8.41
C ALA A 51 1.30 -9.85 -9.08
N LEU A 52 1.87 -8.88 -8.36
CA LEU A 52 3.03 -8.11 -8.83
C LEU A 52 4.33 -8.91 -8.70
N VAL A 53 4.36 -9.91 -7.81
CA VAL A 53 5.53 -10.77 -7.67
C VAL A 53 5.62 -11.66 -8.91
N PRO A 54 6.71 -11.56 -9.70
CA PRO A 54 6.87 -12.38 -10.89
C PRO A 54 7.02 -13.84 -10.47
N THR A 55 6.63 -14.75 -11.36
CA THR A 55 6.94 -16.16 -11.18
C THR A 55 8.46 -16.38 -11.18
N GLU A 56 8.90 -17.51 -10.61
CA GLU A 56 10.31 -17.92 -10.60
C GLU A 56 10.93 -17.87 -12.02
N ALA A 57 10.20 -18.34 -13.02
CA ALA A 57 10.64 -18.33 -14.41
C ALA A 57 10.76 -16.90 -14.99
N GLU A 58 9.81 -16.02 -14.68
CA GLU A 58 9.85 -14.62 -15.11
C GLU A 58 11.00 -13.86 -14.44
N PHE A 59 11.26 -14.15 -13.17
CA PHE A 59 12.38 -13.60 -12.42
C PHE A 59 13.72 -13.95 -13.07
N VAL A 60 13.95 -15.24 -13.34
CA VAL A 60 15.17 -15.73 -13.99
C VAL A 60 15.35 -15.14 -15.40
N VAL A 61 14.26 -15.04 -16.18
CA VAL A 61 14.31 -14.48 -17.54
C VAL A 61 14.54 -12.96 -17.52
N GLY A 62 13.93 -12.24 -16.58
CA GLY A 62 14.04 -10.79 -16.47
C GLY A 62 15.38 -10.32 -15.93
N GLY A 63 16.02 -11.11 -15.07
CA GLY A 63 17.34 -10.84 -14.52
C GLY A 63 17.43 -9.46 -13.85
N ARG A 64 18.59 -8.80 -13.98
CA ARG A 64 18.91 -7.58 -13.23
C ARG A 64 17.97 -6.41 -13.53
N GLU A 65 17.56 -6.24 -14.78
CA GLU A 65 16.67 -5.13 -15.18
C GLU A 65 15.29 -5.26 -14.52
N LEU A 66 14.79 -6.49 -14.37
CA LEU A 66 13.55 -6.74 -13.65
C LEU A 66 13.72 -6.45 -12.14
N CYS A 67 14.79 -6.96 -11.52
CA CYS A 67 15.08 -6.71 -10.11
C CYS A 67 15.10 -5.22 -9.74
N ASP A 68 15.79 -4.38 -10.52
CA ASP A 68 15.87 -2.93 -10.26
C ASP A 68 14.50 -2.24 -10.35
N GLN A 69 13.59 -2.73 -11.22
CA GLN A 69 12.21 -2.26 -11.31
C GLN A 69 11.38 -2.70 -10.10
N LEU A 70 11.52 -3.95 -9.68
CA LEU A 70 10.74 -4.54 -8.59
C LEU A 70 11.04 -3.88 -7.24
N VAL A 71 12.30 -3.57 -6.92
CA VAL A 71 12.65 -2.92 -5.64
C VAL A 71 11.94 -1.58 -5.48
N GLY A 72 11.84 -0.79 -6.56
CA GLY A 72 11.11 0.48 -6.53
C GLY A 72 9.60 0.27 -6.38
N LEU A 73 9.06 -0.69 -7.14
CA LEU A 73 7.64 -1.03 -7.12
C LEU A 73 7.18 -1.53 -5.75
N TYR A 74 7.88 -2.50 -5.16
CA TYR A 74 7.47 -3.11 -3.89
C TYR A 74 7.45 -2.11 -2.73
N ARG A 75 8.43 -1.21 -2.65
CA ARG A 75 8.44 -0.14 -1.64
C ARG A 75 7.29 0.85 -1.77
N GLU A 76 6.80 1.07 -2.99
CA GLU A 76 5.63 1.93 -3.21
C GLU A 76 4.32 1.20 -2.90
N ARG A 77 4.28 -0.11 -3.13
CA ARG A 77 3.05 -0.90 -3.17
C ARG A 77 2.76 -1.69 -1.90
N PHE A 78 3.77 -2.29 -1.27
CA PHE A 78 3.56 -3.17 -0.13
C PHE A 78 3.16 -2.44 1.15
N ASP A 79 3.40 -1.13 1.23
CA ASP A 79 2.85 -0.29 2.30
C ASP A 79 1.30 -0.38 2.37
N ASP A 80 0.63 -0.61 1.24
CA ASP A 80 -0.84 -0.76 1.16
C ASP A 80 -1.36 -2.05 1.85
N LEU A 81 -0.47 -3.01 2.16
CA LEU A 81 -0.85 -4.24 2.85
C LEU A 81 -1.09 -4.04 4.35
N THR A 82 -0.73 -2.86 4.90
CA THR A 82 -0.90 -2.55 6.32
C THR A 82 -1.86 -1.37 6.55
N PRO A 83 -2.70 -1.41 7.61
CA PRO A 83 -2.84 -2.53 8.55
C PRO A 83 -3.59 -3.72 7.93
N THR A 84 -3.26 -4.94 8.38
CA THR A 84 -4.00 -6.14 7.98
C THR A 84 -5.34 -6.23 8.74
N PRO A 85 -6.28 -7.10 8.35
CA PRO A 85 -7.58 -7.25 9.02
C PRO A 85 -7.49 -7.72 10.47
N SER A 86 -6.40 -8.40 10.85
CA SER A 86 -6.20 -8.89 12.22
C SER A 86 -4.73 -8.89 12.61
N GLU A 87 -4.42 -8.63 13.87
CA GLU A 87 -3.04 -8.68 14.39
C GLU A 87 -2.32 -10.00 14.08
N GLY A 88 -3.07 -11.11 14.03
CA GLY A 88 -2.52 -12.43 13.71
C GLY A 88 -1.96 -12.56 12.28
N LEU A 89 -2.27 -11.64 11.38
CA LEU A 89 -1.75 -11.60 10.01
C LEU A 89 -0.54 -10.66 9.86
N ASP A 90 -0.34 -9.71 10.76
CA ASP A 90 0.66 -8.64 10.60
C ASP A 90 2.07 -9.20 10.40
N ASP A 91 2.48 -10.16 11.24
CA ASP A 91 3.84 -10.75 11.18
C ASP A 91 4.05 -11.53 9.87
N ALA A 92 3.05 -12.30 9.42
CA ALA A 92 3.17 -13.11 8.21
C ALA A 92 3.21 -12.25 6.94
N VAL A 93 2.40 -11.19 6.90
CA VAL A 93 2.36 -10.24 5.78
C VAL A 93 3.64 -9.40 5.73
N ALA A 94 4.16 -8.97 6.88
CA ALA A 94 5.44 -8.27 6.96
C ALA A 94 6.58 -9.18 6.47
N ALA A 95 6.64 -10.43 6.96
CA ALA A 95 7.66 -11.38 6.53
C ALA A 95 7.59 -11.69 5.02
N TRP A 96 6.39 -11.82 4.45
CA TRP A 96 6.21 -12.01 3.01
C TRP A 96 6.72 -10.80 2.22
N SER A 97 6.35 -9.60 2.65
CA SER A 97 6.74 -8.34 1.99
C SER A 97 8.26 -8.15 2.00
N ASP A 98 8.89 -8.40 3.16
CA ASP A 98 10.34 -8.34 3.35
C ASP A 98 11.05 -9.39 2.47
N GLN A 99 10.53 -10.62 2.41
CA GLN A 99 11.10 -11.69 1.59
C GLN A 99 11.03 -11.35 0.09
N ALA A 100 9.89 -10.83 -0.38
CA ALA A 100 9.73 -10.41 -1.77
C ALA A 100 10.66 -9.23 -2.12
N GLU A 101 10.77 -8.22 -1.24
CA GLU A 101 11.73 -7.12 -1.39
C GLU A 101 13.17 -7.63 -1.42
N GLN A 102 13.53 -8.56 -0.52
CA GLN A 102 14.87 -9.11 -0.45
C GLN A 102 15.24 -9.87 -1.74
N ILE A 103 14.34 -10.70 -2.28
CA ILE A 103 14.56 -11.39 -3.56
C ILE A 103 14.88 -10.38 -4.67
N ALA A 104 14.09 -9.31 -4.78
CA ALA A 104 14.32 -8.26 -5.77
C ALA A 104 15.63 -7.49 -5.53
N PHE A 105 15.96 -7.22 -4.26
CA PHE A 105 17.16 -6.46 -3.89
C PHE A 105 18.45 -7.24 -4.12
N ASP A 106 18.51 -8.47 -3.59
CA ASP A 106 19.67 -9.34 -3.70
C ASP A 106 19.84 -9.82 -5.15
N CYS A 107 18.74 -9.99 -5.88
CA CYS A 107 18.68 -10.39 -7.28
C CYS A 107 19.57 -11.62 -7.57
N PRO A 108 19.31 -12.76 -6.92
CA PRO A 108 20.12 -13.96 -7.08
C PRO A 108 20.07 -14.48 -8.53
N ASP A 109 21.22 -14.94 -9.03
CA ASP A 109 21.38 -15.52 -10.37
C ASP A 109 21.56 -17.05 -10.34
N ASP A 110 21.84 -17.62 -9.16
CA ASP A 110 21.90 -19.06 -8.94
C ASP A 110 20.47 -19.65 -8.86
N PRO A 111 20.12 -20.62 -9.72
CA PRO A 111 18.77 -21.17 -9.78
C PRO A 111 18.36 -21.93 -8.51
N ASP A 112 19.30 -22.56 -7.79
CA ASP A 112 19.01 -23.27 -6.55
C ASP A 112 18.71 -22.28 -5.42
N VAL A 113 19.39 -21.13 -5.43
CA VAL A 113 19.09 -20.02 -4.51
C VAL A 113 17.71 -19.44 -4.84
N VAL A 114 17.45 -19.10 -6.11
CA VAL A 114 16.15 -18.57 -6.54
C VAL A 114 15.01 -19.50 -6.13
N ALA A 115 15.12 -20.81 -6.40
CA ALA A 115 14.11 -21.79 -6.03
C ALA A 115 13.85 -21.84 -4.51
N THR A 116 14.92 -21.73 -3.71
CA THR A 116 14.83 -21.70 -2.23
C THR A 116 14.07 -20.47 -1.75
N GLU A 117 14.40 -19.29 -2.28
CA GLU A 117 13.72 -18.05 -1.89
C GLU A 117 12.23 -18.06 -2.29
N TYR A 118 11.91 -18.58 -3.48
CA TYR A 118 10.52 -18.73 -3.94
C TYR A 118 9.74 -19.82 -3.18
N GLU A 119 10.41 -20.84 -2.65
CA GLU A 119 9.79 -21.77 -1.70
C GLU A 119 9.45 -21.08 -0.37
N ALA A 120 10.37 -20.27 0.17
CA ALA A 120 10.12 -19.49 1.37
C ALA A 120 8.95 -18.52 1.20
N LEU A 121 8.89 -17.82 0.06
CA LEU A 121 7.80 -16.90 -0.25
C LEU A 121 6.44 -17.61 -0.34
N ARG A 122 6.36 -18.74 -1.05
CA ARG A 122 5.12 -19.54 -1.15
C ARG A 122 4.66 -20.08 0.21
N ARG A 123 5.60 -20.43 1.09
CA ARG A 123 5.26 -20.84 2.47
C ARG A 123 4.61 -19.69 3.23
N LEU A 124 5.15 -18.48 3.12
CA LEU A 124 4.58 -17.28 3.76
C LEU A 124 3.19 -16.93 3.19
N GLU A 125 3.00 -17.04 1.87
CA GLU A 125 1.68 -16.89 1.25
C GLU A 125 0.66 -17.87 1.84
N ALA A 126 1.05 -19.14 2.01
CA ALA A 126 0.19 -20.15 2.61
C ALA A 126 -0.15 -19.85 4.08
N GLU A 127 0.78 -19.25 4.84
CA GLU A 127 0.55 -18.80 6.22
C GLU A 127 -0.47 -17.65 6.25
N VAL A 128 -0.34 -16.67 5.35
CA VAL A 128 -1.29 -15.56 5.18
C VAL A 128 -2.68 -16.07 4.77
N ASP A 129 -2.76 -16.97 3.79
CA ASP A 129 -4.02 -17.53 3.30
C ASP A 129 -4.71 -18.36 4.40
N ALA A 130 -3.96 -19.13 5.19
CA ALA A 130 -4.49 -19.89 6.31
C ALA A 130 -5.01 -18.98 7.44
N GLY A 131 -4.29 -17.89 7.74
CA GLY A 131 -4.72 -16.91 8.74
C GLY A 131 -5.97 -16.15 8.30
N SER A 132 -6.07 -15.82 7.01
CA SER A 132 -7.21 -15.08 6.44
C SER A 132 -8.49 -15.91 6.41
N GLY A 133 -8.38 -17.24 6.27
CA GLY A 133 -9.52 -18.15 6.30
C GLY A 133 -10.02 -18.52 7.71
N ALA A 134 -9.24 -18.24 8.76
CA ALA A 134 -9.54 -18.64 10.14
C ALA A 134 -10.41 -17.63 10.91
N GLY A 135 -10.62 -16.42 10.37
CA GLY A 135 -11.37 -15.33 11.02
C GLY A 135 -12.87 -15.24 10.68
N GLY A 136 -13.39 -16.14 9.83
CA GLY A 136 -14.78 -16.14 9.33
C GLY A 136 -15.79 -16.90 10.18
#